data_AF-A0A933VT43-F1
#
_entry.id   AF-A0A933VT43-F1
#
_cell.length_a   1.000
_cell.length_b   1.000
_cell.length_c   1.000
_cell.angle_alpha   90.00
_cell.angle_beta   90.00
_cell.angle_gamma   90.00
#
_symmetry.space_group_name_H-M   'P 1'
#
loop_
_entity.id
_entity.type
_entity.pdbx_description
1 polymer ?
#
loop_
_entity_poly.entity_id
_entity_poly.type
_entity_poly.pdbx_seq_one_letter_code
_entity_poly.pdbx_strand_id
1 'polypeptide(L)' 'MAKVRTVKAKKRCCKDKPRCKRCPVVCKRLEKAGYAERVDGTLTYVIWAPKPARKAARARP' A
#
# COMPACT_ATOMS: atom_id res chain seq x y z
N MET A 1 -3.42 -6.33 16.46
CA MET A 1 -3.65 -7.33 15.40
C MET A 1 -3.54 -6.68 14.03
N ALA A 2 -2.60 -7.15 13.21
CA ALA A 2 -2.41 -6.63 11.86
C ALA A 2 -3.39 -7.34 10.90
N LYS A 3 -4.34 -6.57 10.33
CA LYS A 3 -5.37 -7.13 9.45
C LYS A 3 -4.79 -7.33 8.06
N VAL A 4 -4.63 -8.58 7.65
CA VAL A 4 -4.27 -8.95 6.27
C VAL A 4 -5.37 -8.47 5.33
N ARG A 5 -4.97 -7.79 4.25
CA ARG A 5 -5.89 -7.24 3.25
C ARG A 5 -5.30 -7.35 1.85
N THR A 6 -6.07 -7.92 0.93
CA THR A 6 -5.75 -7.90 -0.49
C THR A 6 -6.25 -6.58 -1.10
N VAL A 7 -5.37 -5.87 -1.79
CA VAL A 7 -5.66 -4.56 -2.41
C VAL A 7 -5.14 -4.54 -3.84
N LYS A 8 -6.03 -4.28 -4.79
CA LYS A 8 -5.65 -3.97 -6.16
C LYS A 8 -5.17 -2.52 -6.25
N ALA A 9 -3.88 -2.33 -6.57
CA ALA A 9 -3.29 -1.03 -6.79
C ALA A 9 -3.82 -0.38 -8.08
N LYS A 10 -3.91 0.96 -8.06
CA LYS A 10 -4.23 1.76 -9.24
C LYS A 10 -3.04 1.75 -10.22
N LYS A 11 -3.34 1.90 -11.52
CA LYS A 11 -2.31 2.08 -12.56
C LYS A 11 -1.52 3.39 -12.41
N ARG A 12 -2.15 4.45 -11.90
CA ARG A 12 -1.55 5.79 -11.71
C ARG A 12 -1.64 6.25 -10.26
N CYS A 13 -0.64 7.04 -9.84
CA CYS A 13 -0.63 7.69 -8.53
C CYS A 13 -1.82 8.65 -8.42
N CYS A 14 -2.60 8.55 -7.34
CA CYS A 14 -3.82 9.34 -7.17
C CYS A 14 -3.58 10.82 -6.82
N LYS A 15 -2.33 11.23 -6.52
CA LYS A 15 -1.93 12.61 -6.15
C LYS A 15 -2.69 13.26 -4.97
N ASP A 16 -3.71 12.61 -4.42
CA ASP A 16 -4.47 13.01 -3.23
C ASP A 16 -3.58 13.24 -1.99
N LYS A 17 -4.03 14.13 -1.10
CA LYS A 17 -3.47 14.39 0.22
C LYS A 17 -4.52 14.07 1.29
N PRO A 18 -4.37 12.98 2.06
CA PRO A 18 -3.34 11.93 2.01
C PRO A 18 -3.53 10.95 0.84
N ARG A 19 -2.46 10.25 0.42
CA ARG A 19 -2.53 9.29 -0.69
C ARG A 19 -3.56 8.19 -0.39
N CYS A 20 -4.32 7.80 -1.41
CA CYS A 20 -5.31 6.75 -1.33
C CYS A 20 -4.72 5.35 -1.00
N LYS A 21 -5.52 4.47 -0.38
CA LYS A 21 -5.10 3.11 0.04
C LYS A 21 -4.65 2.20 -1.11
N ARG A 22 -5.11 2.50 -2.33
CA ARG A 22 -4.82 1.78 -3.57
C ARG A 22 -3.69 2.44 -4.38
N CYS A 23 -3.02 3.46 -3.84
CA CYS A 23 -2.00 4.18 -4.58
C CYS A 23 -0.77 3.28 -4.82
N PRO A 24 -0.25 3.19 -6.06
CA PRO A 24 0.91 2.36 -6.35
C PRO A 24 2.14 2.75 -5.52
N VAL A 25 2.30 4.04 -5.20
CA VAL A 25 3.38 4.52 -4.32
C VAL A 25 3.22 4.02 -2.88
N VAL A 26 1.99 3.97 -2.37
CA VAL A 26 1.72 3.49 -1.01
C VAL A 26 1.98 1.99 -0.93
N CYS A 27 1.52 1.22 -1.92
CA CYS A 27 1.78 -0.22 -2.01
C CYS A 27 3.30 -0.50 -2.08
N LYS A 28 4.04 0.17 -2.97
CA LYS A 28 5.51 0.04 -3.05
C LYS A 28 6.24 0.42 -1.75
N ARG A 29 5.75 1.41 -1.01
CA ARG A 29 6.33 1.78 0.30
C ARG A 29 6.09 0.71 1.35
N LEU A 30 4.90 0.13 1.37
CA LEU A 30 4.56 -0.97 2.28
C LEU A 30 5.36 -2.23 1.94
N GLU A 31 5.56 -2.50 0.65
CA GLU A 31 6.41 -3.59 0.14
C GLU A 31 7.87 -3.39 0.57
N LYS A 32 8.46 -2.21 0.33
CA LYS A 32 9.82 -1.87 0.80
C LYS A 32 9.99 -1.97 2.31
N ALA A 33 8.93 -1.72 3.07
CA ALA A 33 8.93 -1.82 4.53
C ALA A 33 8.67 -3.26 5.02
N GLY A 34 8.56 -4.26 4.14
CA GLY A 34 8.31 -5.65 4.51
C GLY A 34 6.90 -5.94 5.03
N TYR A 35 5.93 -5.06 4.73
CA TYR A 35 4.54 -5.18 5.18
C TYR A 35 3.54 -5.51 4.07
N ALA A 36 4.03 -5.69 2.84
CA ALA A 36 3.19 -6.08 1.72
C ALA A 36 3.97 -6.95 0.74
N GLU A 37 3.27 -7.89 0.14
CA GLU A 37 3.77 -8.71 -0.97
C GLU A 37 2.93 -8.45 -2.21
N ARG A 38 3.57 -8.46 -3.37
CA ARG A 38 2.88 -8.31 -4.64
C ARG A 38 2.56 -9.70 -5.20
N VAL A 39 1.33 -9.90 -5.64
CA VAL A 39 0.94 -11.12 -6.35
C VAL A 39 1.38 -11.01 -7.80
N ASP A 40 2.19 -11.97 -8.24
CA ASP A 40 2.75 -12.03 -9.59
C ASP A 40 1.69 -11.92 -10.70
N GLY A 41 2.10 -11.29 -11.80
CA GLY A 41 1.22 -11.06 -12.96
C GLY A 41 0.14 -9.99 -12.79
N THR A 42 -0.07 -9.43 -11.58
CA THR A 42 -1.10 -8.43 -11.34
C THR A 42 -0.62 -7.20 -10.56
N LEU A 43 -1.44 -6.15 -10.51
CA LEU A 43 -1.26 -4.98 -9.63
C LEU A 43 -1.84 -5.24 -8.23
N THR A 44 -1.89 -6.51 -7.80
CA THR A 44 -2.52 -6.90 -6.54
C THR A 44 -1.47 -7.03 -5.46
N TYR A 45 -1.76 -6.48 -4.27
CA TYR A 45 -0.88 -6.53 -3.11
C TYR A 45 -1.60 -7.17 -1.92
N VAL A 46 -0.95 -8.09 -1.23
CA VAL A 46 -1.36 -8.61 0.07
C VAL A 46 -0.66 -7.78 1.12
N ILE A 47 -1.41 -7.04 1.93
CA ILE A 47 -0.87 -6.10 2.92
C ILE A 47 -1.19 -6.63 4.32
N TRP A 48 -0.16 -6.84 5.13
CA TRP A 48 -0.27 -7.20 6.55
C TRP A 48 0.19 -6.07 7.50
N ALA A 49 0.30 -4.83 7.02
CA ALA A 49 0.78 -3.71 7.83
C ALA A 49 -0.13 -3.32 9.02
N PRO A 50 0.47 -2.97 10.19
CA PRO A 50 -0.25 -2.36 11.30
C PRO A 50 -0.81 -0.96 10.91
N LYS A 51 -1.79 -0.45 11.68
CA LYS A 51 -2.39 0.88 11.46
C LYS A 51 -1.36 2.03 11.31
N PRO A 52 -0.30 2.14 12.15
CA PRO A 52 0.72 3.19 12.00
C PRO A 52 1.47 3.11 10.67
N ALA A 53 1.96 1.93 10.27
CA ALA A 53 2.66 1.74 8.99
C ALA A 53 1.78 2.14 7.78
N ARG A 54 0.47 1.82 7.83
CA ARG A 54 -0.48 2.25 6.79
C ARG A 54 -0.71 3.76 6.74
N LYS A 55 -0.63 4.46 7.87
CA LYS A 55 -0.72 5.93 7.90
C LYS A 55 0.57 6.56 7.37
N ALA A 56 1.73 6.09 7.83
CA ALA A 56 3.04 6.56 7.39
C ALA A 56 3.23 6.41 5.86
N ALA A 57 2.86 5.26 5.29
CA ALA A 57 2.99 5.04 3.86
C ALA A 57 2.15 6.02 3.00
N ARG A 58 1.02 6.51 3.53
CA ARG A 58 0.12 7.47 2.86
C ARG A 58 0.53 8.92 3.03
N ALA A 59 1.26 9.24 4.09
CA ALA A 59 1.81 10.57 4.28
C ALA A 59 2.77 10.89 3.13
N ARG A 60 2.62 12.08 2.53
CA ARG A 60 3.57 12.59 1.56
C ARG A 60 4.60 13.40 2.36
N PRO A 61 5.92 13.11 2.24
CA PRO A 61 6.92 14.03 2.74
C PRO A 61 6.83 15.35 1.96
#